data_AF-A0AAV8ZLV2-F1
#
_entry.id   AF-A0AAV8ZLV2-F1
#
_cell.length_a   1.000
_cell.length_b   1.000
_cell.length_c   1.000
_cell.angle_alpha   90.00
_cell.angle_beta   90.00
_cell.angle_gamma   90.00
#
_symmetry.space_group_name_H-M   'P 1'
#
loop_
_entity.id
_entity.type
_entity.pdbx_description
1 polymer ?
#
loop_
_entity_poly.entity_id
_entity_poly.type
_entity_poly.pdbx_seq_one_letter_code
_entity_poly.pdbx_strand_id
1 'polypeptide(L)'
;MVNRLNLPGNITENDNIRSSYDSDSGEFSFCYEKLIHGEDFKDLELITKYLVTKVDASYDDDKRKITVLTSEGCAQEILPESDDLTKGFGFGLLANRNFVTVSSEFYEVFEISPNDVNLPERRKLRLQYEQGKFDMGHYLGDFIKDEKIIEITGQKTPWNELQEDTVTLTNKELDFLKELTNTEYKLNDLQVKYVFNGLIALLAYCYDRRVTFYVDNSESGWTIVKLSASLCWLDAFETARETLICAFRRSVIYPLYRNCILSVLKSSTI
;
A
#
# COMPACT_ATOMS: atom_id res chain seq x y z
N MET A 1 9.24 -1.76 -13.71
CA MET A 1 9.10 -3.18 -13.29
C MET A 1 10.38 -3.52 -12.56
N VAL A 2 10.33 -3.80 -11.26
CA VAL A 2 11.53 -4.18 -10.49
C VAL A 2 11.66 -5.70 -10.58
N ASN A 3 12.62 -6.19 -11.36
CA ASN A 3 12.89 -7.62 -11.45
C ASN A 3 13.80 -7.99 -10.28
N ARG A 4 13.29 -8.78 -9.32
CA ARG A 4 14.07 -9.31 -8.20
C ARG A 4 14.63 -10.67 -8.58
N LEU A 5 15.95 -10.83 -8.43
CA LEU A 5 16.67 -12.08 -8.66
C LEU A 5 17.17 -12.63 -7.31
N ASN A 6 16.85 -13.89 -7.02
CA ASN A 6 17.38 -14.61 -5.87
C ASN A 6 18.50 -15.54 -6.35
N LEU A 7 19.75 -15.14 -6.17
CA LEU A 7 20.91 -15.88 -6.64
C LEU A 7 21.12 -17.18 -5.83
N PRO A 8 21.77 -18.22 -6.41
CA PRO A 8 22.01 -19.49 -5.71
C PRO A 8 22.99 -19.38 -4.53
N GLY A 9 23.73 -18.28 -4.42
CA GLY A 9 24.66 -17.99 -3.34
C GLY A 9 24.68 -16.50 -3.02
N ASN A 10 25.36 -16.15 -1.93
CA ASN A 10 25.41 -14.78 -1.43
C ASN A 10 26.48 -13.95 -2.17
N ILE A 11 26.21 -12.66 -2.36
CA ILE A 11 27.13 -11.66 -2.91
C ILE A 11 27.58 -10.70 -1.81
N THR A 12 28.75 -10.08 -1.98
CA THR A 12 29.27 -9.07 -1.05
C THR A 12 28.92 -7.66 -1.52
N GLU A 13 28.41 -6.85 -0.60
CA GLU A 13 28.21 -5.41 -0.79
C GLU A 13 29.49 -4.66 -0.40
N ASN A 14 30.44 -4.54 -1.33
CA ASN A 14 31.69 -3.80 -1.17
C ASN A 14 31.79 -2.66 -2.20
N ASP A 15 32.74 -1.75 -2.03
CA ASP A 15 33.02 -0.64 -2.97
C ASP A 15 33.47 -1.10 -4.38
N ASN A 16 33.67 -2.41 -4.58
CA ASN A 16 34.05 -3.00 -5.86
C ASN A 16 32.87 -3.26 -6.81
N ILE A 17 31.63 -2.93 -6.43
CA ILE A 17 30.46 -3.06 -7.30
C ILE A 17 30.61 -2.12 -8.51
N ARG A 18 30.46 -2.67 -9.72
CA ARG A 18 30.51 -1.89 -10.97
C ARG A 18 29.19 -1.99 -11.70
N SER A 19 28.56 -0.85 -11.97
CA SER A 19 27.38 -0.73 -12.83
C SER A 19 27.68 0.18 -14.01
N SER A 20 27.39 -0.26 -15.23
CA SER A 20 27.52 0.54 -16.45
C SER A 20 26.30 0.38 -17.35
N TYR A 21 25.99 1.41 -18.14
CA TYR A 21 24.93 1.41 -19.14
C TYR A 21 25.52 1.74 -20.50
N ASP A 22 25.20 0.94 -21.50
CA ASP A 22 25.55 1.17 -22.89
C ASP A 22 24.31 1.69 -23.65
N SER A 23 24.37 2.93 -24.11
CA SER A 23 23.26 3.58 -24.81
C SER A 23 23.02 3.07 -26.22
N ASP A 24 24.04 2.48 -26.86
CA ASP A 24 23.94 2.01 -28.25
C ASP A 24 23.27 0.64 -28.32
N SER A 25 23.51 -0.22 -27.32
CA SER A 25 22.89 -1.54 -27.18
C SER A 25 21.66 -1.56 -26.26
N GLY A 26 21.48 -0.55 -25.41
CA GLY A 26 20.44 -0.49 -24.40
C GLY A 26 20.67 -1.45 -23.22
N GLU A 27 21.91 -1.92 -23.02
CA GLU A 27 22.26 -2.94 -22.03
C GLU A 27 22.76 -2.32 -20.71
N PHE A 28 22.27 -2.84 -19.59
CA PHE A 28 22.81 -2.56 -18.26
C PHE A 28 23.70 -3.72 -17.81
N SER A 29 24.94 -3.42 -17.45
CA SER A 29 25.90 -4.40 -16.91
C SER A 29 26.15 -4.13 -15.43
N PHE A 30 25.98 -5.16 -14.60
CA PHE A 30 26.28 -5.12 -13.18
C PHE A 30 27.30 -6.21 -12.82
N CYS A 31 28.33 -5.85 -12.06
CA CYS A 31 29.37 -6.76 -11.60
C CYS A 31 29.42 -6.76 -10.07
N TYR A 32 29.22 -7.94 -9.48
CA TYR A 32 29.23 -8.18 -8.04
C TYR A 32 30.27 -9.26 -7.69
N GLU A 33 30.89 -9.13 -6.53
CA GLU A 33 31.76 -10.17 -5.98
C GLU A 33 30.92 -11.20 -5.20
N LYS A 34 31.28 -12.49 -5.34
CA LYS A 34 30.68 -13.57 -4.54
C LYS A 34 31.23 -13.51 -3.12
N LEU A 35 30.38 -13.82 -2.14
CA LEU A 35 30.80 -13.89 -0.73
C LEU A 35 31.89 -14.92 -0.51
N ILE A 36 31.84 -16.05 -1.21
CA ILE A 36 32.85 -17.10 -1.17
C ILE A 36 33.59 -17.12 -2.52
N HIS A 37 34.87 -16.78 -2.50
CA HIS A 37 35.70 -16.77 -3.70
C HIS A 37 35.88 -18.20 -4.25
N GLY A 38 35.63 -18.37 -5.54
CA GLY A 38 35.68 -19.68 -6.21
C GLY A 38 34.41 -20.53 -6.07
N GLU A 39 33.37 -20.04 -5.39
CA GLU A 39 32.06 -20.71 -5.39
C GLU A 39 31.45 -20.69 -6.80
N ASP A 40 30.97 -21.84 -7.26
CA ASP A 40 30.26 -21.95 -8.53
C ASP A 40 28.77 -21.65 -8.35
N PHE A 41 28.24 -20.71 -9.13
CA PHE A 41 26.81 -20.38 -9.13
C PHE A 41 26.19 -21.17 -10.26
N LYS A 42 25.57 -22.31 -9.92
CA LYS A 42 25.00 -23.21 -10.91
C LYS A 42 23.82 -22.57 -11.61
N ASP A 43 23.55 -23.02 -12.84
CA ASP A 43 22.34 -22.74 -13.62
C ASP A 43 22.06 -21.25 -13.87
N LEU A 44 23.06 -20.36 -13.84
CA LEU A 44 22.86 -18.91 -14.06
C LEU A 44 22.21 -18.58 -15.41
N GLU A 45 22.35 -19.46 -16.39
CA GLU A 45 21.67 -19.40 -17.68
C GLU A 45 20.13 -19.61 -17.57
N LEU A 46 19.66 -20.25 -16.50
CA LEU A 46 18.25 -20.46 -16.18
C LEU A 46 17.73 -19.30 -15.31
N ILE A 47 17.78 -18.07 -15.83
CA ILE A 47 17.36 -16.86 -15.10
C ILE A 47 15.95 -17.00 -14.52
N THR A 48 15.04 -17.70 -15.20
CA THR A 48 13.67 -17.97 -14.71
C THR A 48 13.61 -18.75 -13.40
N LYS A 49 14.61 -19.57 -13.09
CA LYS A 49 14.75 -20.29 -11.82
C LYS A 49 15.01 -19.33 -10.65
N TYR A 50 15.67 -18.22 -10.93
CA TYR A 50 16.11 -17.24 -9.94
C TYR A 50 15.25 -15.99 -9.92
N LEU A 51 14.30 -15.84 -10.84
CA LEU A 51 13.27 -14.83 -10.70
C LEU A 51 12.47 -15.13 -9.44
N VAL A 52 12.38 -14.14 -8.55
CA VAL A 52 11.41 -14.17 -7.47
C VAL A 52 10.04 -14.22 -8.15
N THR A 53 9.36 -15.37 -8.07
CA THR A 53 7.94 -15.44 -8.39
C THR A 53 7.28 -14.31 -7.63
N LYS A 54 6.53 -13.44 -8.32
CA LYS A 54 5.64 -12.52 -7.63
C LYS A 54 4.91 -13.36 -6.59
N VAL A 55 4.99 -12.97 -5.32
CA VAL A 55 4.14 -13.56 -4.32
C VAL A 55 2.73 -13.21 -4.77
N ASP A 56 2.07 -14.16 -5.42
CA ASP A 56 0.64 -14.24 -5.29
C ASP A 56 0.45 -14.31 -3.79
N ALA A 57 -0.24 -13.32 -3.21
CA ALA A 57 -0.81 -13.48 -1.89
C ALA A 57 -1.92 -14.55 -1.96
N SER A 58 -1.61 -15.73 -2.53
CA SER A 58 -2.35 -16.94 -2.32
C SER A 58 -2.10 -17.30 -0.86
N TYR A 59 -3.02 -16.80 -0.04
CA TYR A 59 -3.44 -17.48 1.17
C TYR A 59 -3.39 -18.97 0.88
N ASP A 60 -2.55 -19.69 1.61
CA ASP A 60 -2.40 -21.14 1.60
C ASP A 60 -3.68 -21.83 1.08
N ASP A 61 -3.64 -22.20 -0.21
CA ASP A 61 -4.80 -22.68 -0.98
C ASP A 61 -5.28 -24.05 -0.47
N ASP A 62 -4.53 -24.66 0.45
CA ASP A 62 -4.86 -25.94 1.06
C ASP A 62 -6.05 -25.87 2.04
N LYS A 63 -6.67 -24.69 2.20
CA LYS A 63 -7.95 -24.53 2.92
C LYS A 63 -9.08 -23.84 2.16
N ARG A 64 -8.90 -23.38 0.91
CA ARG A 64 -9.97 -22.75 0.15
C ARG A 64 -10.39 -23.61 -1.03
N LYS A 65 -10.91 -24.79 -0.73
CA LYS A 65 -11.65 -25.57 -1.73
C LYS A 65 -12.91 -24.79 -2.09
N ILE A 66 -12.96 -24.32 -3.34
CA ILE A 66 -14.15 -23.74 -3.97
C ILE A 66 -15.34 -24.65 -3.71
N THR A 67 -16.35 -24.14 -3.01
CA THR A 67 -17.64 -24.80 -2.87
C THR A 67 -18.69 -23.98 -3.59
N VAL A 68 -19.08 -24.44 -4.77
CA VAL A 68 -20.30 -23.96 -5.44
C VAL A 68 -21.48 -24.56 -4.69
N LEU A 69 -22.36 -23.74 -4.13
CA LEU A 69 -23.64 -24.20 -3.61
C LEU A 69 -24.76 -23.50 -4.38
N THR A 70 -25.39 -24.28 -5.25
CA THR A 70 -26.74 -24.01 -5.71
C THR A 70 -27.68 -23.83 -4.52
N SER A 71 -28.67 -22.96 -4.69
CA SER A 71 -29.90 -22.82 -3.90
C SER A 71 -30.20 -24.03 -2.98
N GLU A 72 -30.31 -23.74 -1.68
CA GLU A 72 -30.74 -24.62 -0.58
C GLU A 72 -29.66 -25.56 -0.01
N GLY A 73 -28.92 -25.02 0.99
CA GLY A 73 -28.05 -25.80 1.87
C GLY A 73 -26.63 -25.25 1.98
N CYS A 74 -26.45 -23.97 2.35
CA CYS A 74 -25.11 -23.39 2.49
C CYS A 74 -24.36 -23.94 3.70
N ALA A 75 -23.30 -24.72 3.45
CA ALA A 75 -22.27 -25.01 4.43
C ALA A 75 -21.48 -23.72 4.70
N GLN A 76 -21.56 -23.24 5.94
CA GLN A 76 -20.87 -22.05 6.43
C GLN A 76 -19.37 -22.36 6.58
N GLU A 77 -18.50 -21.59 5.92
CA GLU A 77 -17.12 -21.48 6.38
C GLU A 77 -17.09 -20.60 7.63
N ILE A 78 -16.95 -21.26 8.79
CA ILE A 78 -16.68 -20.60 10.06
C ILE A 78 -15.21 -20.17 10.03
N LEU A 79 -14.96 -18.92 9.62
CA LEU A 79 -13.73 -18.21 10.00
C LEU A 79 -13.58 -18.34 11.52
N PRO A 80 -12.37 -18.55 12.07
CA PRO A 80 -12.22 -18.64 13.52
C PRO A 80 -12.76 -17.35 14.13
N GLU A 81 -13.86 -17.46 14.86
CA GLU A 81 -14.38 -16.42 15.76
C GLU A 81 -13.30 -16.19 16.83
N SER A 82 -12.24 -15.46 16.49
CA SER A 82 -11.55 -14.69 17.50
C SER A 82 -12.37 -13.43 17.67
N ASP A 83 -13.29 -13.43 18.64
CA ASP A 83 -14.00 -12.22 19.09
C ASP A 83 -13.01 -11.09 19.46
N ASP A 84 -11.77 -11.46 19.78
CA ASP A 84 -10.68 -10.54 20.04
C ASP A 84 -10.10 -9.92 18.75
N LEU A 85 -10.82 -8.93 18.21
CA LEU A 85 -10.36 -8.10 17.09
C LEU A 85 -9.05 -7.36 17.37
N THR A 86 -8.60 -7.27 18.63
CA THR A 86 -7.41 -6.47 18.98
C THR A 86 -6.12 -7.04 18.40
N LYS A 87 -6.08 -8.33 18.07
CA LYS A 87 -4.93 -9.00 17.45
C LYS A 87 -5.00 -9.04 15.92
N GLY A 88 -6.16 -8.70 15.35
CA GLY A 88 -6.37 -8.71 13.90
C GLY A 88 -5.74 -7.52 13.19
N PHE A 89 -5.56 -7.63 11.89
CA PHE A 89 -5.10 -6.57 11.00
C PHE A 89 -5.71 -6.74 9.60
N GLY A 90 -5.49 -5.75 8.71
CA GLY A 90 -5.99 -5.78 7.34
C GLY A 90 -7.51 -5.61 7.25
N PHE A 91 -8.11 -6.19 6.20
CA PHE A 91 -9.54 -6.06 5.91
C PHE A 91 -10.41 -6.57 7.06
N GLY A 92 -11.23 -5.69 7.64
CA GLY A 92 -12.13 -6.02 8.75
C GLY A 92 -11.43 -6.57 10.01
N LEU A 93 -10.10 -6.41 10.12
CA LEU A 93 -9.28 -7.07 11.14
C LEU A 93 -9.37 -8.61 11.13
N LEU A 94 -9.64 -9.20 9.96
CA LEU A 94 -9.78 -10.65 9.81
C LEU A 94 -8.43 -11.38 9.69
N ALA A 95 -7.37 -10.70 9.28
CA ALA A 95 -6.05 -11.31 9.18
C ALA A 95 -5.35 -11.33 10.54
N ASN A 96 -4.72 -12.46 10.90
CA ASN A 96 -4.01 -12.62 12.17
C ASN A 96 -2.76 -13.53 12.06
N ARG A 97 -2.31 -13.83 10.83
CA ARG A 97 -1.20 -14.73 10.53
C ARG A 97 -0.41 -14.22 9.31
N ASN A 98 0.80 -14.75 9.13
CA ASN A 98 1.64 -14.56 7.94
C ASN A 98 1.99 -13.10 7.61
N PHE A 99 1.90 -12.18 8.58
CA PHE A 99 2.34 -10.80 8.37
C PHE A 99 3.83 -10.72 8.04
N VAL A 100 4.65 -11.62 8.59
CA VAL A 100 6.11 -11.65 8.36
C VAL A 100 6.43 -11.70 6.86
N THR A 101 5.73 -12.55 6.10
CA THR A 101 5.92 -12.68 4.64
C THR A 101 5.69 -11.34 3.95
N VAL A 102 4.54 -10.70 4.18
CA VAL A 102 4.21 -9.40 3.57
C VAL A 102 5.18 -8.31 4.02
N SER A 103 5.48 -8.26 5.33
CA SER A 103 6.38 -7.24 5.88
C SER A 103 7.81 -7.35 5.37
N SER A 104 8.28 -8.57 5.04
CA SER A 104 9.62 -8.78 4.48
C SER A 104 9.76 -8.21 3.07
N GLU A 105 8.67 -8.21 2.29
CA GLU A 105 8.67 -7.66 0.93
C GLU A 105 8.54 -6.13 0.90
N PHE A 106 7.87 -5.58 1.90
CA PHE A 106 7.45 -4.17 2.00
C PHE A 106 7.90 -3.53 3.33
N TYR A 107 9.15 -3.78 3.73
CA TYR A 107 9.66 -3.37 5.05
C TYR A 107 9.64 -1.84 5.28
N GLU A 108 9.76 -1.04 4.23
CA GLU A 108 9.71 0.44 4.31
C GLU A 108 8.27 0.98 4.49
N VAL A 109 7.28 0.13 4.24
CA VAL A 109 5.86 0.51 4.23
C VAL A 109 5.30 0.50 5.64
N PHE A 110 5.55 -0.57 6.39
CA PHE A 110 4.98 -0.80 7.71
C PHE A 110 5.85 -0.20 8.82
N GLU A 111 5.22 0.52 9.75
CA GLU A 111 5.93 1.09 10.91
C GLU A 111 5.93 0.13 12.12
N ILE A 112 5.05 -0.87 12.11
CA ILE A 112 4.88 -1.80 13.22
C ILE A 112 4.37 -3.16 12.74
N SER A 113 4.75 -4.21 13.48
CA SER A 113 4.23 -5.55 13.29
C SER A 113 2.99 -5.76 14.19
N PRO A 114 1.84 -6.21 13.62
CA PRO A 114 0.63 -6.48 14.37
C PRO A 114 0.73 -7.75 15.22
N ASN A 115 1.76 -8.59 14.99
CA ASN A 115 2.03 -9.76 15.83
C ASN A 115 2.65 -9.36 17.18
N ASP A 116 3.34 -8.23 17.22
CA ASP A 116 4.04 -7.74 18.41
C ASP A 116 3.19 -6.75 19.20
N VAL A 117 2.30 -6.03 18.53
CA VAL A 117 1.50 -4.95 19.13
C VAL A 117 0.02 -5.03 18.74
N ASN A 118 -0.84 -5.10 19.76
CA ASN A 118 -2.29 -5.12 19.58
C ASN A 118 -2.85 -3.78 19.06
N LEU A 119 -4.10 -3.78 18.61
CA LEU A 119 -4.74 -2.63 17.96
C LEU A 119 -4.75 -1.34 18.82
N PRO A 120 -5.17 -1.35 20.10
CA PRO A 120 -5.15 -0.13 20.91
C PRO A 120 -3.75 0.46 21.09
N GLU A 121 -2.74 -0.40 21.33
CA GLU A 121 -1.37 0.05 21.50
C GLU A 121 -0.76 0.52 20.17
N ARG A 122 -1.10 -0.10 19.04
CA ARG A 122 -0.74 0.38 17.69
C ARG A 122 -1.19 1.83 17.49
N ARG A 123 -2.44 2.16 17.85
CA ARG A 123 -2.96 3.53 17.76
C ARG A 123 -2.17 4.49 18.65
N LYS A 124 -1.86 4.09 19.88
CA LYS A 124 -1.07 4.92 20.83
C LYS A 124 0.34 5.20 20.30
N LEU A 125 1.05 4.17 19.84
CA LEU A 125 2.39 4.31 19.28
C LEU A 125 2.38 5.16 18.00
N ARG A 126 1.37 4.98 17.13
CA ARG A 126 1.17 5.82 15.95
C ARG A 126 1.04 7.29 16.30
N LEU A 127 0.22 7.63 17.29
CA LEU A 127 0.03 9.01 17.74
C LEU A 127 1.35 9.62 18.22
N GLN A 128 2.15 8.87 19.00
CA GLN A 128 3.45 9.30 19.48
C GLN A 128 4.47 9.49 18.35
N TYR A 129 4.54 8.54 17.42
CA TYR A 129 5.43 8.59 16.26
C TYR A 129 5.10 9.78 15.35
N GLU A 130 3.83 9.96 14.99
CA GLU A 130 3.39 11.07 14.15
C GLU A 130 3.67 12.43 14.82
N GLN A 131 3.51 12.54 16.13
CA GLN A 131 3.84 13.76 16.87
C GLN A 131 5.34 14.10 16.81
N GLY A 132 6.22 13.09 16.86
CA GLY A 132 7.67 13.27 16.74
C GLY A 132 8.15 13.51 15.31
N LYS A 133 7.41 13.03 14.31
CA LYS A 133 7.77 13.16 12.88
C LYS A 133 7.34 14.49 12.27
N PHE A 134 6.41 15.21 12.91
CA PHE A 134 5.99 16.52 12.43
C PHE A 134 7.17 17.51 12.44
N ASP A 135 7.45 18.08 11.27
CA ASP A 135 8.49 19.08 11.09
C ASP A 135 7.85 20.44 10.81
N MET A 136 7.91 21.33 11.81
CA MET A 136 7.41 22.69 11.72
C MET A 136 8.12 23.51 10.64
N GLY A 137 9.44 23.34 10.50
CA GLY A 137 10.23 24.09 9.52
C GLY A 137 9.83 23.75 8.09
N HIS A 138 9.65 22.45 7.81
CA HIS A 138 9.16 21.98 6.52
C HIS A 138 7.75 22.51 6.24
N TYR A 139 6.83 22.35 7.19
CA TYR A 139 5.45 22.84 7.05
C TYR A 139 5.40 24.35 6.78
N LEU A 140 6.18 25.16 7.52
CA LEU A 140 6.26 26.60 7.29
C LEU A 140 6.90 26.95 5.96
N GLY A 141 7.88 26.16 5.51
CA GLY A 141 8.49 26.29 4.19
C GLY A 141 7.44 26.19 3.07
N ASP A 142 6.63 25.13 3.13
CA ASP A 142 5.53 24.91 2.17
C ASP A 142 4.38 25.91 2.33
N PHE A 143 4.17 26.43 3.54
CA PHE A 143 3.19 27.49 3.78
C PHE A 143 3.60 28.84 3.19
N ILE A 144 4.90 29.17 3.23
CA ILE A 144 5.42 30.45 2.73
C ILE A 144 5.71 30.38 1.22
N LYS A 145 6.24 29.25 0.73
CA LYS A 145 6.59 29.03 -0.67
C LYS A 145 5.55 28.14 -1.34
N ASP A 146 4.35 28.66 -1.49
CA ASP A 146 3.17 27.90 -1.89
C ASP A 146 2.91 27.88 -3.41
N GLU A 147 3.83 28.37 -4.25
CA GLU A 147 3.68 28.44 -5.71
C GLU A 147 3.24 27.09 -6.33
N LYS A 148 3.93 26.00 -5.96
CA LYS A 148 3.58 24.65 -6.41
C LYS A 148 2.28 24.14 -5.81
N ILE A 149 1.95 24.53 -4.59
CA ILE A 149 0.68 24.16 -3.94
C ILE A 149 -0.49 24.87 -4.63
N ILE A 150 -0.32 26.13 -5.01
CA ILE A 150 -1.29 26.89 -5.79
C ILE A 150 -1.49 26.23 -7.16
N GLU A 151 -0.40 25.88 -7.84
CA GLU A 151 -0.46 25.16 -9.12
C GLU A 151 -1.22 23.83 -8.98
N ILE A 152 -0.86 23.02 -7.97
CA ILE A 152 -1.50 21.73 -7.72
C ILE A 152 -3.00 21.88 -7.44
N THR A 153 -3.37 22.87 -6.63
CA THR A 153 -4.76 23.11 -6.22
C THR A 153 -5.61 23.82 -7.28
N GLY A 154 -4.97 24.45 -8.27
CA GLY A 154 -5.64 25.10 -9.41
C GLY A 154 -6.01 24.13 -10.54
N GLN A 155 -5.53 22.88 -10.49
CA GLN A 155 -5.83 21.88 -11.51
C GLN A 155 -7.31 21.50 -11.52
N LYS A 156 -7.83 21.26 -12.73
CA LYS A 156 -9.13 20.62 -12.90
C LYS A 156 -9.01 19.13 -12.61
N THR A 157 -9.88 18.63 -11.75
CA THR A 157 -9.91 17.20 -11.44
C THR A 157 -10.71 16.45 -12.51
N PRO A 158 -10.21 15.31 -13.05
CA PRO A 158 -10.90 14.55 -14.09
C PRO A 158 -12.32 14.12 -13.71
N TRP A 159 -12.54 13.87 -12.42
CA TRP A 159 -13.86 13.46 -11.92
C TRP A 159 -14.91 14.57 -11.87
N ASN A 160 -14.54 15.84 -12.04
CA ASN A 160 -15.54 16.93 -12.14
C ASN A 160 -16.31 16.90 -13.46
N GLU A 161 -15.76 16.23 -14.48
CA GLU A 161 -16.37 16.13 -15.81
C GLU A 161 -17.18 14.84 -15.97
N LEU A 162 -17.18 13.95 -14.97
CA LEU A 162 -17.95 12.72 -14.99
C LEU A 162 -19.43 13.02 -14.72
N GLN A 163 -20.31 12.55 -15.61
CA GLN A 163 -21.74 12.46 -15.33
C GLN A 163 -22.06 11.06 -14.81
N GLU A 164 -22.89 10.96 -13.77
CA GLU A 164 -23.21 9.69 -13.09
C GLU A 164 -23.65 8.59 -14.08
N ASP A 165 -24.42 8.95 -15.10
CA ASP A 165 -24.97 8.02 -16.09
C ASP A 165 -23.96 7.55 -17.17
N THR A 166 -22.75 8.09 -17.18
CA THR A 166 -21.72 7.79 -18.21
C THR A 166 -20.52 6.99 -17.72
N VAL A 167 -20.44 6.70 -16.42
CA VAL A 167 -19.31 5.93 -15.88
C VAL A 167 -19.49 4.46 -16.20
N THR A 168 -18.83 4.01 -17.27
CA THR A 168 -18.77 2.60 -17.66
C THR A 168 -17.34 2.09 -17.49
N LEU A 169 -17.21 0.89 -16.91
CA LEU A 169 -15.92 0.23 -16.79
C LEU A 169 -15.44 -0.23 -18.16
N THR A 170 -14.16 0.00 -18.43
CA THR A 170 -13.48 -0.50 -19.62
C THR A 170 -13.37 -2.03 -19.57
N ASN A 171 -13.18 -2.66 -20.73
CA ASN A 171 -12.96 -4.11 -20.79
C ASN A 171 -11.76 -4.55 -19.94
N LYS A 172 -10.71 -3.73 -19.85
CA LYS A 172 -9.53 -4.01 -19.02
C LYS A 172 -9.87 -4.00 -17.53
N GLU A 173 -10.68 -3.04 -17.08
CA GLU A 173 -11.14 -2.98 -15.69
C GLU A 173 -12.08 -4.14 -15.38
N LEU A 174 -12.98 -4.50 -16.30
CA LEU A 174 -13.84 -5.68 -16.16
C LEU A 174 -13.04 -6.98 -16.10
N ASP A 175 -11.96 -7.09 -16.89
CA ASP A 175 -11.07 -8.25 -16.85
C ASP A 175 -10.30 -8.30 -15.52
N PHE A 176 -9.79 -7.16 -15.02
CA PHE A 176 -9.19 -7.08 -13.69
C PHE A 176 -10.16 -7.49 -12.58
N LEU A 177 -11.44 -7.12 -12.67
CA LEU A 177 -12.45 -7.54 -11.68
C LEU A 177 -12.64 -9.06 -11.64
N LYS A 178 -12.33 -9.80 -12.71
CA LYS A 178 -12.38 -11.27 -12.73
C LYS A 178 -11.21 -11.90 -11.95
N GLU A 179 -10.11 -11.18 -11.76
CA GLU A 179 -8.97 -11.62 -10.95
C GLU A 179 -9.27 -11.51 -9.45
N LEU A 180 -10.27 -10.70 -9.07
CA LEU A 180 -10.68 -10.56 -7.67
C LEU A 180 -11.47 -11.79 -7.21
N THR A 181 -11.14 -12.28 -6.03
CA THR A 181 -11.87 -13.39 -5.41
C THR A 181 -13.28 -12.94 -5.04
N ASN A 182 -14.29 -13.62 -5.58
CA ASN A 182 -15.69 -13.42 -5.19
C ASN A 182 -15.95 -14.13 -3.84
N THR A 183 -15.66 -13.43 -2.74
CA THR A 183 -15.76 -13.95 -1.37
C THR A 183 -16.82 -13.18 -0.58
N GLU A 184 -17.77 -13.90 0.00
CA GLU A 184 -18.73 -13.33 0.95
C GLU A 184 -18.10 -13.23 2.35
N TYR A 185 -18.18 -12.05 2.96
CA TYR A 185 -17.65 -11.80 4.30
C TYR A 185 -18.79 -11.59 5.30
N LYS A 186 -18.80 -12.37 6.38
CA LYS A 186 -19.71 -12.16 7.51
C LYS A 186 -19.05 -11.23 8.53
N LEU A 187 -19.27 -9.92 8.37
CA LEU A 187 -18.72 -8.88 9.25
C LEU A 187 -19.76 -8.44 10.30
N ASN A 188 -19.30 -8.15 11.52
CA ASN A 188 -20.13 -7.46 12.51
C ASN A 188 -20.17 -5.93 12.27
N ASP A 189 -21.09 -5.22 12.93
CA ASP A 189 -21.29 -3.78 12.75
C ASP A 189 -20.01 -2.95 12.97
N LEU A 190 -19.14 -3.39 13.89
CA LEU A 190 -17.88 -2.72 14.18
C LEU A 190 -16.86 -2.91 13.06
N GLN A 191 -16.72 -4.12 12.54
CA GLN A 191 -15.87 -4.43 11.39
C GLN A 191 -16.34 -3.74 10.12
N VAL A 192 -17.66 -3.62 9.92
CA VAL A 192 -18.24 -2.84 8.81
C VAL A 192 -17.77 -1.38 8.90
N LYS A 193 -17.83 -0.76 10.09
CA LYS A 193 -17.28 0.59 10.30
C LYS A 193 -15.78 0.66 9.98
N TYR A 194 -14.99 -0.32 10.42
CA TYR A 194 -13.56 -0.38 10.12
C TYR A 194 -13.28 -0.44 8.62
N VAL A 195 -14.02 -1.27 7.87
CA VAL A 195 -13.87 -1.40 6.42
C VAL A 195 -14.23 -0.10 5.71
N PHE A 196 -15.39 0.50 6.02
CA PHE A 196 -15.80 1.76 5.39
C PHE A 196 -14.82 2.90 5.70
N ASN A 197 -14.35 3.00 6.94
CA ASN A 197 -13.34 4.00 7.28
C ASN A 197 -11.98 3.70 6.63
N GLY A 198 -11.68 2.44 6.30
CA GLY A 198 -10.51 2.06 5.51
C GLY A 198 -10.48 2.63 4.09
N LEU A 199 -11.64 3.04 3.54
CA LEU A 199 -11.74 3.73 2.24
C LEU A 199 -11.10 5.12 2.24
N ILE A 200 -10.58 5.60 3.37
CA ILE A 200 -9.72 6.79 3.42
C ILE A 200 -8.51 6.69 2.48
N ALA A 201 -8.11 5.48 2.08
CA ALA A 201 -7.15 5.26 1.02
C ALA A 201 -7.53 5.96 -0.31
N LEU A 202 -8.83 6.18 -0.57
CA LEU A 202 -9.30 6.96 -1.72
C LEU A 202 -8.96 8.45 -1.59
N LEU A 203 -9.02 9.03 -0.39
CA LEU A 203 -8.57 10.41 -0.18
C LEU A 203 -7.05 10.51 -0.39
N ALA A 204 -6.30 9.51 0.08
CA ALA A 204 -4.87 9.41 -0.15
C ALA A 204 -4.51 9.28 -1.64
N TYR A 205 -5.28 8.48 -2.38
CA TYR A 205 -5.18 8.40 -3.84
C TYR A 205 -5.48 9.76 -4.51
N CYS A 206 -6.56 10.43 -4.14
CA CYS A 206 -6.88 11.75 -4.68
C CYS A 206 -5.84 12.82 -4.32
N TYR A 207 -5.18 12.70 -3.16
CA TYR A 207 -4.04 13.53 -2.81
C TYR A 207 -2.86 13.28 -3.76
N ASP A 208 -2.47 12.02 -3.92
CA ASP A 208 -1.36 11.62 -4.80
C ASP A 208 -1.61 12.10 -6.23
N ARG A 209 -2.77 11.77 -6.80
CA ARG A 209 -3.15 12.18 -8.16
C ARG A 209 -3.04 13.68 -8.41
N ARG A 210 -3.37 14.51 -7.41
CA ARG A 210 -3.22 15.96 -7.53
C ARG A 210 -1.75 16.38 -7.55
N VAL A 211 -0.96 15.86 -6.62
CA VAL A 211 0.47 16.18 -6.50
C VAL A 211 1.26 15.69 -7.72
N THR A 212 0.86 14.57 -8.32
CA THR A 212 1.52 14.00 -9.50
C THR A 212 0.93 14.45 -10.84
N PHE A 213 0.04 15.43 -10.84
CA PHE A 213 -0.64 15.92 -12.05
C PHE A 213 -1.28 14.79 -12.87
N TYR A 214 -1.88 13.82 -12.16
CA TYR A 214 -2.54 12.63 -12.70
C TYR A 214 -1.62 11.67 -13.46
N VAL A 215 -0.31 11.79 -13.30
CA VAL A 215 0.69 10.89 -13.87
C VAL A 215 1.23 9.98 -12.78
N ASP A 216 1.27 8.67 -13.03
CA ASP A 216 1.86 7.71 -12.10
C ASP A 216 3.37 7.91 -11.97
N ASN A 217 3.89 7.77 -10.75
CA ASN A 217 5.33 7.70 -10.51
C ASN A 217 5.66 6.64 -9.44
N SER A 218 6.96 6.43 -9.18
CA SER A 218 7.43 5.43 -8.20
C SER A 218 6.97 5.70 -6.77
N GLU A 219 6.70 6.97 -6.43
CA GLU A 219 6.35 7.41 -5.08
C GLU A 219 4.85 7.35 -4.79
N SER A 220 4.01 7.12 -5.80
CA SER A 220 2.55 7.13 -5.64
C SER A 220 2.07 6.05 -4.67
N GLY A 221 2.59 4.83 -4.80
CA GLY A 221 2.27 3.74 -3.86
C GLY A 221 2.67 4.09 -2.42
N TRP A 222 3.88 4.63 -2.24
CA TRP A 222 4.38 5.03 -0.93
C TRP A 222 3.52 6.15 -0.32
N THR A 223 3.20 7.19 -1.10
CA THR A 223 2.39 8.33 -0.66
C THR A 223 1.00 7.88 -0.21
N ILE A 224 0.32 7.06 -1.01
CA ILE A 224 -1.03 6.57 -0.70
C ILE A 224 -1.02 5.77 0.61
N VAL A 225 -0.07 4.85 0.75
CA VAL A 225 0.04 4.01 1.94
C VAL A 225 0.43 4.83 3.17
N LYS A 226 1.35 5.78 3.06
CA LYS A 226 1.74 6.63 4.19
C LYS A 226 0.64 7.63 4.58
N LEU A 227 -0.26 8.03 3.70
CA LEU A 227 -1.41 8.86 4.11
C LEU A 227 -2.52 8.03 4.78
N SER A 228 -2.63 6.74 4.46
CA SER A 228 -3.61 5.84 5.05
C SER A 228 -3.05 5.05 6.25
N ALA A 229 -3.45 5.42 7.46
CA ALA A 229 -3.01 4.72 8.67
C ALA A 229 -3.47 3.24 8.73
N SER A 230 -4.55 2.88 8.04
CA SER A 230 -5.00 1.48 7.96
C SER A 230 -4.06 0.60 7.13
N LEU A 231 -3.23 1.19 6.25
CA LEU A 231 -2.30 0.46 5.39
C LEU A 231 -0.91 0.34 6.02
N CYS A 232 -0.33 1.41 6.55
CA CYS A 232 1.04 1.40 7.08
C CYS A 232 1.15 1.14 8.60
N TRP A 233 0.14 1.53 9.38
CA TRP A 233 0.09 1.28 10.83
C TRP A 233 -0.89 0.16 11.19
N LEU A 234 -1.63 -0.34 10.20
CA LEU A 234 -2.65 -1.37 10.38
C LEU A 234 -3.72 -0.97 11.42
N ASP A 235 -3.93 0.34 11.60
CA ASP A 235 -4.94 0.89 12.52
C ASP A 235 -6.35 0.77 11.90
N ALA A 236 -7.38 0.84 12.72
CA ALA A 236 -8.77 0.77 12.29
C ALA A 236 -9.59 1.82 13.02
N PHE A 237 -10.59 2.42 12.38
CA PHE A 237 -11.30 3.58 12.93
C PHE A 237 -12.80 3.33 12.99
N GLU A 238 -13.43 3.70 14.11
CA GLU A 238 -14.87 3.52 14.29
C GLU A 238 -15.68 4.65 13.63
N THR A 239 -15.10 5.84 13.55
CA THR A 239 -15.78 7.04 13.05
C THR A 239 -15.01 7.70 11.93
N ALA A 240 -15.74 8.24 10.94
CA ALA A 240 -15.15 8.99 9.84
C ALA A 240 -14.36 10.20 10.32
N ARG A 241 -14.78 10.83 11.44
CA ARG A 241 -14.09 11.97 12.02
C ARG A 241 -12.67 11.63 12.47
N GLU A 242 -12.49 10.52 13.18
CA GLU A 242 -11.15 10.06 13.62
C GLU A 242 -10.26 9.75 12.42
N THR A 243 -10.82 9.06 11.43
CA THR A 243 -10.14 8.71 10.19
C THR A 243 -9.67 9.94 9.42
N LEU A 244 -10.52 10.96 9.29
CA LEU A 244 -10.19 12.22 8.60
C LEU A 244 -9.13 13.02 9.35
N ILE A 245 -9.27 13.16 10.68
CA ILE A 245 -8.24 13.84 11.51
C ILE A 245 -6.89 13.13 11.33
N CYS A 246 -6.89 11.80 11.33
CA CYS A 246 -5.70 11.01 11.08
C CYS A 246 -5.08 11.31 9.70
N ALA A 247 -5.86 11.19 8.62
CA ALA A 247 -5.37 11.43 7.27
C ALA A 247 -4.84 12.86 7.06
N PHE A 248 -5.55 13.87 7.57
CA PHE A 248 -5.14 15.29 7.50
C PHE A 248 -3.88 15.58 8.31
N ARG A 249 -3.72 14.93 9.47
CA ARG A 249 -2.48 15.05 10.21
C ARG A 249 -1.31 14.42 9.44
N ARG A 250 -1.54 13.27 8.80
CA ARG A 250 -0.50 12.55 8.05
C ARG A 250 -0.09 13.27 6.77
N SER A 251 -0.99 14.01 6.12
CA SER A 251 -0.67 14.81 4.93
C SER A 251 0.23 16.01 5.21
N VAL A 252 0.36 16.44 6.45
CA VAL A 252 1.33 17.47 6.86
C VAL A 252 2.60 16.89 7.52
N ILE A 253 2.74 15.56 7.54
CA ILE A 253 3.88 14.86 8.17
C ILE A 253 4.72 14.11 7.13
N TYR A 254 4.07 13.35 6.24
CA TYR A 254 4.76 12.37 5.39
C TYR A 254 5.13 12.87 3.99
N PRO A 255 4.21 13.45 3.21
CA PRO A 255 4.45 13.68 1.78
C PRO A 255 5.44 14.82 1.52
N LEU A 256 5.84 14.95 0.24
CA LEU A 256 6.74 15.99 -0.25
C LEU A 256 6.21 17.41 -0.01
N TYR A 257 4.91 17.64 -0.26
CA TYR A 257 4.25 18.92 -0.01
C TYR A 257 3.37 18.80 1.24
N ARG A 258 3.57 19.65 2.24
CA ARG A 258 2.89 19.56 3.55
C ARG A 258 2.02 20.78 3.75
N ASN A 259 0.82 20.72 3.20
CA ASN A 259 -0.15 21.80 3.33
C ASN A 259 -1.57 21.26 3.50
N CYS A 260 -2.30 21.76 4.51
CA CYS A 260 -3.67 21.33 4.80
C CYS A 260 -4.63 21.52 3.62
N ILE A 261 -4.40 22.54 2.78
CA ILE A 261 -5.27 22.83 1.62
C ILE A 261 -5.25 21.67 0.62
N LEU A 262 -4.11 20.99 0.45
CA LEU A 262 -4.00 19.81 -0.42
C LEU A 262 -4.85 18.63 0.09
N SER A 263 -5.19 18.60 1.38
CA SER A 263 -6.02 17.54 1.98
C SER A 263 -7.51 17.80 1.79
N VAL A 264 -7.88 19.05 1.48
CA VAL A 264 -9.26 19.42 1.19
C VAL A 264 -9.54 19.14 -0.28
N LEU A 265 -10.56 18.35 -0.57
CA LEU A 265 -11.13 18.26 -1.91
C LEU A 265 -11.99 19.50 -2.11
N LYS A 266 -11.54 20.46 -2.93
CA LYS A 266 -12.41 21.52 -3.41
C LYS A 266 -13.38 20.89 -4.41
N SER A 267 -14.64 20.77 -4.04
CA SER A 267 -15.70 20.59 -5.02
C SER A 267 -15.77 21.88 -5.83
N SER A 268 -15.61 21.79 -7.15
CA SER A 268 -15.86 22.89 -8.06
C SER A 268 -17.37 23.13 -8.15
N THR A 269 -17.96 23.61 -7.07
CA THR A 269 -19.35 24.06 -7.06
C THR A 269 -19.32 25.55 -6.75
N ILE A 270 -19.18 26.34 -7.81
CA ILE A 270 -19.64 27.73 -7.89
C ILE A 270 -20.70 27.74 -8.98
#